data_AF-A0A1H4EVG0-F1
#
_entry.id   AF-A0A1H4EVG0-F1
#
_cell.length_a   1.000
_cell.length_b   1.000
_cell.length_c   1.000
_cell.angle_alpha   90.00
_cell.angle_beta   90.00
_cell.angle_gamma   90.00
#
_symmetry.space_group_name_H-M   'P 1'
#
loop_
_entity.id
_entity.type
_entity.pdbx_description
1 polymer ?
#
loop_
_entity_poly.entity_id
_entity_poly.type
_entity_poly.pdbx_seq_one_letter_code
_entity_poly.pdbx_strand_id
1 'polypeptide(L)'
;MNLKKYIMIDLLKYAIIPFVIYLVIDYINIPSLIGIRMVNVSYDLLNTLLNMLLVVILYIISYRVIDKRQIDKDDNAKQTTNILLQSSYKKCVRNLNIIDDQQLLEQYVIPKIDFDKAHKDCPIVVSFQDSPFSEYEYILSLAENGAVEKKDLLTYLEIEDLYKGYISNRITFFDIDKNARTNDQMELRAIIARNREDLRNKLDEEIQRLDRIIGGDK
;
A
#
# COMPACT_ATOMS: atom_id res chain seq x y z
N MET A 1 -22.37 -1.49 -9.77
CA MET A 1 -22.75 -2.92 -9.92
C MET A 1 -22.05 -3.45 -11.16
N ASN A 2 -21.03 -4.32 -10.98
CA ASN A 2 -19.94 -4.54 -11.95
C ASN A 2 -20.33 -5.33 -13.21
N LEU A 3 -19.93 -4.83 -14.39
CA LEU A 3 -20.05 -5.43 -15.73
C LEU A 3 -19.65 -6.92 -15.76
N LYS A 4 -18.62 -7.30 -15.00
CA LYS A 4 -18.15 -8.68 -14.79
C LYS A 4 -19.24 -9.63 -14.28
N LYS A 5 -20.10 -9.17 -13.36
CA LYS A 5 -21.21 -9.97 -12.80
C LYS A 5 -22.27 -10.27 -13.86
N TYR A 6 -22.49 -9.34 -14.79
CA TYR A 6 -23.43 -9.49 -15.89
C TYR A 6 -22.95 -10.57 -16.87
N ILE A 7 -21.67 -10.50 -17.27
CA ILE A 7 -21.03 -11.49 -18.15
C ILE A 7 -21.08 -12.90 -17.53
N MET A 8 -20.82 -13.06 -16.23
CA MET A 8 -20.93 -14.37 -15.57
C MET A 8 -22.37 -14.91 -15.55
N ILE A 9 -23.35 -14.04 -15.31
CA ILE A 9 -24.77 -14.42 -15.30
C ILE A 9 -25.21 -14.85 -16.70
N ASP A 10 -24.77 -14.13 -17.72
CA ASP A 10 -25.12 -14.47 -19.10
C ASP A 10 -24.44 -15.76 -19.56
N LEU A 11 -23.17 -16.00 -19.22
CA LEU A 11 -22.50 -17.29 -19.43
C LEU A 11 -23.26 -18.46 -18.80
N LEU A 12 -23.74 -18.29 -17.56
CA LEU A 12 -24.52 -19.32 -16.87
C LEU A 12 -25.86 -19.57 -17.58
N LYS A 13 -26.56 -18.51 -18.03
CA LYS A 13 -27.82 -18.64 -18.78
C LYS A 13 -27.60 -19.40 -20.09
N TYR A 14 -26.56 -19.05 -20.86
CA TYR A 14 -26.25 -19.72 -22.13
C TYR A 14 -25.84 -21.19 -21.94
N ALA A 15 -25.35 -21.59 -20.76
CA ALA A 15 -25.08 -23.00 -20.45
C ALA A 15 -26.33 -23.76 -19.95
N ILE A 16 -27.15 -23.14 -19.10
CA ILE A 16 -28.32 -23.80 -18.46
C ILE A 16 -29.51 -23.88 -19.42
N ILE A 17 -29.79 -22.85 -20.21
CA ILE A 17 -30.97 -22.82 -21.09
C ILE A 17 -30.97 -23.99 -22.09
N PRO A 18 -29.88 -24.27 -22.84
CA PRO A 18 -29.84 -25.41 -23.75
C PRO A 18 -29.95 -26.75 -23.01
N PHE A 19 -29.38 -26.85 -21.81
CA PHE A 19 -29.45 -28.05 -20.98
C PHE A 19 -30.89 -28.35 -20.51
N VAL A 20 -31.62 -27.33 -20.07
CA VAL A 20 -33.04 -27.47 -19.69
C VAL A 20 -33.92 -27.78 -20.91
N ILE A 21 -33.70 -27.10 -22.04
CA ILE A 21 -34.41 -27.41 -23.30
C ILE A 21 -34.17 -28.86 -23.71
N TYR A 22 -32.93 -29.33 -23.63
CA TYR A 22 -32.58 -30.72 -23.90
C TYR A 22 -33.36 -31.70 -23.02
N LEU A 23 -33.37 -31.50 -21.70
CA LEU A 23 -34.10 -32.37 -20.77
C LEU A 23 -35.61 -32.40 -21.04
N VAL A 24 -36.20 -31.26 -21.42
CA VAL A 24 -37.63 -31.18 -21.75
C VAL A 24 -37.95 -31.91 -23.05
N ILE A 25 -37.12 -31.75 -24.09
CA ILE A 25 -37.29 -32.45 -25.38
C ILE A 25 -37.21 -33.97 -25.18
N ASP A 26 -36.24 -34.43 -24.40
CA ASP A 26 -36.05 -35.85 -24.09
C ASP A 26 -37.18 -36.39 -23.20
N TYR A 27 -37.57 -35.69 -22.14
CA TYR A 27 -38.66 -36.11 -21.24
C TYR A 27 -40.01 -36.23 -21.96
N ILE A 28 -40.35 -35.27 -22.82
CA ILE A 28 -41.60 -35.29 -23.61
C ILE A 28 -41.49 -36.27 -24.79
N ASN A 29 -40.28 -36.72 -25.12
CA ASN A 29 -39.99 -37.58 -26.25
C ASN A 29 -40.54 -36.99 -27.57
N ILE A 30 -40.38 -35.67 -27.74
CA ILE A 30 -40.91 -34.89 -28.87
C ILE A 30 -40.63 -35.51 -30.24
N PRO A 31 -39.44 -36.08 -30.54
CA PRO A 31 -39.18 -36.72 -31.82
C PRO A 31 -40.17 -37.85 -32.15
N SER A 32 -40.55 -38.63 -31.14
CA SER A 32 -41.52 -39.71 -31.25
C SER A 32 -42.94 -39.18 -31.48
N LEU A 33 -43.29 -38.02 -30.92
CA LEU A 33 -44.55 -37.32 -31.17
C LEU A 33 -44.69 -36.83 -32.63
N ILE A 34 -43.57 -36.50 -33.29
CA ILE A 34 -43.52 -36.02 -34.67
C ILE A 34 -43.32 -37.19 -35.67
N GLY A 35 -43.40 -38.44 -35.19
CA GLY A 35 -43.32 -39.64 -36.04
C GLY A 35 -41.91 -40.10 -36.37
N ILE A 36 -40.88 -39.49 -35.77
CA ILE A 36 -39.50 -39.96 -35.86
C ILE A 36 -39.29 -41.01 -34.77
N ARG A 37 -39.13 -42.28 -35.17
CA ARG A 37 -38.74 -43.34 -34.23
C ARG A 37 -37.30 -43.11 -33.74
N MET A 38 -37.14 -42.30 -32.70
CA MET A 38 -35.91 -42.20 -31.93
C MET A 38 -36.05 -43.03 -30.66
N VAL A 39 -35.09 -43.94 -30.42
CA VAL A 39 -34.80 -44.45 -29.08
C VAL A 39 -34.23 -43.26 -28.28
N ASN A 40 -34.50 -43.16 -26.98
CA ASN A 40 -34.04 -42.08 -26.09
C ASN A 40 -32.69 -41.47 -26.51
N VAL A 41 -32.57 -40.14 -26.43
CA VAL A 41 -31.41 -39.41 -26.94
C VAL A 41 -30.11 -39.97 -26.33
N SER A 42 -29.03 -40.03 -27.12
CA SER A 42 -27.82 -40.75 -26.72
C SER A 42 -27.24 -40.24 -25.40
N TYR A 43 -26.86 -41.19 -24.53
CA TYR A 43 -26.10 -40.90 -23.31
C TYR A 43 -24.83 -40.08 -23.57
N ASP A 44 -24.28 -40.17 -24.78
CA ASP A 44 -23.11 -39.43 -25.22
C ASP A 44 -23.36 -37.91 -25.33
N LEU A 45 -24.52 -37.50 -25.85
CA LEU A 45 -24.95 -36.09 -25.87
C LEU A 45 -25.19 -35.54 -24.46
N LEU A 46 -25.85 -36.33 -23.61
CA LEU A 46 -26.10 -35.96 -22.21
C LEU A 46 -24.79 -35.76 -21.45
N ASN A 47 -23.85 -36.70 -21.61
CA ASN A 47 -22.52 -36.64 -21.00
C ASN A 47 -21.73 -35.42 -21.51
N THR A 48 -21.80 -35.12 -22.81
CA THR A 48 -21.16 -33.94 -23.40
C THR A 48 -21.71 -32.64 -22.81
N LEU A 49 -23.04 -32.52 -22.69
CA LEU A 49 -23.69 -31.34 -22.11
C LEU A 49 -23.38 -31.19 -20.61
N LEU A 50 -23.37 -32.29 -19.83
CA LEU A 50 -22.97 -32.27 -18.42
C LEU A 50 -21.52 -31.84 -18.24
N ASN A 51 -20.60 -32.36 -19.06
CA ASN A 51 -19.20 -31.97 -19.01
C ASN A 51 -19.02 -30.48 -19.33
N MET A 52 -19.72 -29.96 -20.35
CA MET A 52 -19.72 -28.54 -20.65
C MET A 52 -20.22 -27.71 -19.46
N LEU A 53 -21.35 -28.11 -18.85
CA LEU A 53 -21.92 -27.42 -17.70
C LEU A 53 -20.96 -27.42 -16.50
N LEU A 54 -20.31 -28.55 -16.23
CA LEU A 54 -19.29 -28.67 -15.18
C LEU A 54 -18.11 -27.72 -15.42
N VAL A 55 -17.59 -27.66 -16.64
CA VAL A 55 -16.50 -26.74 -17.00
C VAL A 55 -16.90 -25.28 -16.78
N VAL A 56 -18.11 -24.89 -17.20
CA VAL A 56 -18.61 -23.52 -17.00
C VAL A 56 -18.77 -23.18 -15.52
N ILE A 57 -19.32 -24.09 -14.72
CA ILE A 57 -19.48 -23.89 -13.27
C ILE A 57 -18.10 -23.77 -12.59
N LEU A 58 -17.16 -24.66 -12.91
CA LEU A 58 -15.80 -24.61 -12.37
C LEU A 58 -15.09 -23.31 -12.74
N TYR A 59 -15.27 -22.83 -13.97
CA TYR A 59 -14.74 -21.55 -14.40
C TYR A 59 -15.31 -20.39 -13.58
N ILE A 60 -16.62 -20.35 -13.37
CA ILE A 60 -17.31 -19.31 -12.58
C ILE A 60 -16.80 -19.30 -11.14
N ILE A 61 -16.71 -20.47 -10.50
CA ILE A 61 -16.22 -20.60 -9.12
C ILE A 61 -14.77 -20.13 -9.05
N SER A 62 -13.91 -20.65 -9.93
CA SER A 62 -12.49 -20.29 -9.97
C SER A 62 -12.29 -18.80 -10.14
N TYR A 63 -13.03 -18.18 -11.07
CA TYR A 63 -12.97 -16.74 -11.29
C TYR A 63 -13.35 -15.95 -10.03
N ARG A 64 -14.44 -16.30 -9.35
CA ARG A 64 -14.83 -15.59 -8.11
C ARG A 64 -13.82 -15.76 -6.99
N VAL A 65 -13.25 -16.96 -6.86
CA VAL A 65 -12.21 -17.22 -5.86
C VAL A 65 -10.96 -16.39 -6.16
N ILE A 66 -10.53 -16.33 -7.43
CA ILE A 66 -9.38 -15.54 -7.86
C ILE A 66 -9.64 -14.04 -7.66
N ASP A 67 -10.78 -13.52 -8.12
CA ASP A 67 -11.14 -12.10 -8.04
C ASP A 67 -11.26 -11.65 -6.57
N LYS A 68 -11.88 -12.47 -5.71
CA LYS A 68 -11.91 -12.22 -4.26
C LYS A 68 -10.51 -12.20 -3.66
N ARG A 69 -9.69 -13.22 -3.95
CA ARG A 69 -8.31 -13.30 -3.44
C ARG A 69 -7.46 -12.11 -3.90
N GLN A 70 -7.69 -11.63 -5.12
CA GLN A 70 -7.00 -10.45 -5.64
C GLN A 70 -7.43 -9.19 -4.88
N ILE A 71 -8.73 -8.98 -4.65
CA ILE A 71 -9.24 -7.85 -3.85
C ILE A 71 -8.66 -7.88 -2.43
N ASP A 72 -8.71 -9.05 -1.77
CA ASP A 72 -8.18 -9.21 -0.42
C ASP A 72 -6.65 -8.95 -0.39
N LYS A 73 -5.91 -9.37 -1.41
CA LYS A 73 -4.47 -9.10 -1.53
C LYS A 73 -4.19 -7.61 -1.71
N ASP A 74 -4.94 -6.94 -2.59
CA ASP A 74 -4.76 -5.52 -2.88
C ASP A 74 -5.08 -4.67 -1.64
N ASP A 75 -6.11 -5.04 -0.87
CA ASP A 75 -6.48 -4.37 0.39
C ASP A 75 -5.41 -4.54 1.47
N ASN A 76 -4.94 -5.78 1.68
CA ASN A 76 -3.84 -6.06 2.60
C ASN A 76 -2.56 -5.30 2.23
N ALA A 77 -2.25 -5.18 0.93
CA ALA A 77 -1.09 -4.43 0.46
C ALA A 77 -1.22 -2.94 0.79
N LYS A 78 -2.40 -2.34 0.59
CA LYS A 78 -2.68 -0.94 0.97
C LYS A 78 -2.60 -0.72 2.48
N GLN A 79 -3.18 -1.60 3.28
CA GLN A 79 -3.07 -1.52 4.74
C GLN A 79 -1.61 -1.62 5.20
N THR A 80 -0.85 -2.56 4.62
CA THR A 80 0.58 -2.73 4.91
C THR A 80 1.36 -1.46 4.58
N THR A 81 1.12 -0.85 3.41
CA THR A 81 1.69 0.47 3.07
C THR A 81 1.41 1.51 4.15
N ASN A 82 0.15 1.67 4.55
CA ASN A 82 -0.24 2.70 5.52
C ASN A 82 0.47 2.52 6.87
N ILE A 83 0.61 1.28 7.33
CA ILE A 83 1.34 0.92 8.56
C ILE A 83 2.82 1.30 8.43
N LEU A 84 3.44 1.03 7.29
CA LEU A 84 4.86 1.32 7.07
C LEU A 84 5.14 2.81 7.00
N LEU A 85 4.36 3.56 6.23
CA LEU A 85 4.45 5.02 6.16
C LEU A 85 4.33 5.63 7.56
N GLN A 86 3.33 5.19 8.32
CA GLN A 86 3.11 5.68 9.68
C GLN A 86 4.26 5.30 10.61
N SER A 87 4.77 4.08 10.52
CA SER A 87 5.91 3.61 11.30
C SER A 87 7.14 4.49 11.05
N SER A 88 7.43 4.80 9.78
CA SER A 88 8.53 5.69 9.41
C SER A 88 8.36 7.09 10.03
N TYR A 89 7.18 7.69 9.92
CA TYR A 89 6.92 9.02 10.50
C TYR A 89 7.00 9.02 12.04
N LYS A 90 6.48 7.97 12.69
CA LYS A 90 6.60 7.80 14.15
C LYS A 90 8.06 7.60 14.58
N LYS A 91 8.90 6.93 13.77
CA LYS A 91 10.35 6.84 14.01
C LYS A 91 11.04 8.20 13.86
N CYS A 92 10.68 9.01 12.85
CA CYS A 92 11.17 10.39 12.73
C CYS A 92 10.91 11.18 14.01
N VAL A 93 9.68 11.17 14.51
CA VAL A 93 9.31 11.87 15.75
C VAL A 93 10.13 11.41 16.95
N ARG A 94 10.37 10.10 17.10
CA ARG A 94 11.20 9.58 18.20
C ARG A 94 12.63 10.09 18.13
N ASN A 95 13.23 10.10 16.94
CA ASN A 95 14.59 10.61 16.74
C ASN A 95 14.67 12.11 16.98
N LEU A 96 13.68 12.88 16.51
CA LEU A 96 13.57 14.32 16.76
C LEU A 96 13.53 14.64 18.26
N ASN A 97 12.84 13.84 19.08
CA ASN A 97 12.83 14.05 20.53
C ASN A 97 14.22 13.97 21.18
N ILE A 98 15.17 13.25 20.58
CA ILE A 98 16.57 13.18 21.06
C ILE A 98 17.37 14.36 20.52
N ILE A 99 17.20 14.67 19.24
CA ILE A 99 18.00 15.67 18.51
C ILE A 99 17.58 17.11 18.84
N ASP A 100 16.31 17.33 19.19
CA ASP A 100 15.79 18.64 19.59
C ASP A 100 16.18 19.00 21.03
N ASP A 101 16.36 17.99 21.89
CA ASP A 101 16.82 18.19 23.25
C ASP A 101 18.30 18.59 23.25
N GLN A 102 18.57 19.86 23.56
CA GLN A 102 19.93 20.41 23.55
C GLN A 102 20.88 19.65 24.48
N GLN A 103 20.40 19.19 25.64
CA GLN A 103 21.22 18.47 26.60
C GLN A 103 21.57 17.09 26.06
N LEU A 104 20.59 16.36 25.51
CA LEU A 104 20.83 15.04 24.94
C LEU A 104 21.73 15.10 23.71
N LEU A 105 21.52 16.11 22.85
CA LEU A 105 22.34 16.35 21.67
C LEU A 105 23.81 16.57 22.06
N GLU A 106 24.08 17.56 22.92
CA GLU A 106 25.44 17.93 23.35
C GLU A 106 26.14 16.81 24.13
N GLN A 107 25.40 16.02 24.92
CA GLN A 107 25.98 15.00 25.79
C GLN A 107 26.23 13.66 25.09
N TYR A 108 25.35 13.26 24.17
CA TYR A 108 25.35 11.88 23.64
C TYR A 108 25.58 11.77 22.13
N VAL A 109 25.33 12.83 21.37
CA VAL A 109 25.42 12.82 19.90
C VAL A 109 26.68 13.55 19.45
N ILE A 110 26.84 14.83 19.81
CA ILE A 110 27.97 15.68 19.40
C ILE A 110 29.34 15.09 19.74
N PRO A 111 29.58 14.48 20.92
CA PRO A 111 30.89 13.92 21.27
C PRO A 111 31.31 12.73 20.39
N LYS A 112 30.37 12.16 19.63
CA LYS A 112 30.62 11.00 18.75
C LYS A 112 30.72 11.41 17.28
N ILE A 113 30.64 12.71 16.99
CA ILE A 113 30.73 13.24 15.63
C ILE A 113 32.13 13.80 15.43
N ASP A 114 32.73 13.38 14.32
CA ASP A 114 33.98 13.92 13.80
C ASP A 114 33.63 14.99 12.75
N PHE A 115 33.70 16.26 13.16
CA PHE A 115 33.33 17.40 12.31
C PHE A 115 34.31 17.67 11.17
N ASP A 116 35.46 16.99 11.14
CA ASP A 116 36.41 17.05 10.02
C ASP A 116 36.04 16.09 8.87
N LYS A 117 35.02 15.24 9.08
CA LYS A 117 34.50 14.30 8.07
C LYS A 117 33.16 14.76 7.50
N ALA A 118 32.87 14.33 6.27
CA ALA A 118 31.55 14.53 5.69
C ALA A 118 30.50 13.70 6.45
N HIS A 119 29.25 14.19 6.52
CA HIS A 119 28.16 13.52 7.24
C HIS A 119 27.94 12.06 6.83
N LYS A 120 28.10 11.76 5.54
CA LYS A 120 28.02 10.38 4.99
C LYS A 120 29.04 9.42 5.60
N ASP A 121 30.14 9.94 6.11
CA ASP A 121 31.23 9.17 6.72
C ASP A 121 31.10 9.13 8.27
N CYS A 122 30.03 9.73 8.83
CA CYS A 122 29.69 9.69 10.25
C CYS A 122 28.51 8.72 10.50
N PRO A 123 28.77 7.51 11.03
CA PRO A 123 27.74 6.48 11.20
C PRO A 123 26.54 6.91 12.05
N ILE A 124 26.75 7.83 13.01
CA ILE A 124 25.68 8.34 13.87
C ILE A 124 24.75 9.27 13.11
N VAL A 125 25.29 10.18 12.30
CA VAL A 125 24.47 11.10 11.50
C VAL A 125 23.65 10.28 10.50
N VAL A 126 24.29 9.35 9.79
CA VAL A 126 23.63 8.42 8.87
C VAL A 126 22.55 7.61 9.59
N SER A 127 22.82 7.08 10.78
CA SER A 127 21.83 6.32 11.55
C SER A 127 20.60 7.16 11.92
N PHE A 128 20.78 8.41 12.36
CA PHE A 128 19.66 9.30 12.64
C PHE A 128 18.87 9.65 11.38
N GLN A 129 19.54 9.82 10.24
CA GLN A 129 18.93 10.14 8.95
C GLN A 129 18.15 8.98 8.34
N ASP A 130 18.72 7.78 8.33
CA ASP A 130 18.20 6.66 7.53
C ASP A 130 17.37 5.66 8.34
N SER A 131 17.55 5.57 9.67
CA SER A 131 16.81 4.60 10.49
C SER A 131 15.27 4.73 10.43
N PRO A 132 14.67 5.93 10.29
CA PRO A 132 13.23 6.02 10.10
C PRO A 132 12.75 5.44 8.78
N PHE A 133 13.62 5.39 7.76
CA PHE A 133 13.30 5.01 6.38
C PHE A 133 13.87 3.63 6.01
N SER A 134 14.11 2.76 7.01
CA SER A 134 14.64 1.40 6.80
C SER A 134 13.82 0.55 5.83
N GLU A 135 12.53 0.84 5.70
CA GLU A 135 11.59 0.10 4.86
C GLU A 135 11.39 0.72 3.46
N TYR A 136 12.25 1.67 3.05
CA TYR A 136 12.14 2.39 1.78
C TYR A 136 11.95 1.46 0.58
N GLU A 137 12.80 0.44 0.44
CA GLU A 137 12.75 -0.52 -0.67
C GLU A 137 11.42 -1.27 -0.72
N TYR A 138 10.87 -1.60 0.44
CA TYR A 138 9.60 -2.31 0.51
C TYR A 138 8.41 -1.40 0.19
N ILE A 139 8.44 -0.14 0.64
CA ILE A 139 7.46 0.89 0.25
C ILE A 139 7.52 1.13 -1.27
N LEU A 140 8.72 1.20 -1.85
CA LEU A 140 8.89 1.37 -3.30
C LEU A 140 8.33 0.17 -4.06
N SER A 141 8.62 -1.05 -3.62
CA SER A 141 8.05 -2.27 -4.21
C SER A 141 6.51 -2.29 -4.14
N LEU A 142 5.93 -1.86 -3.02
CA LEU A 142 4.47 -1.71 -2.89
C LEU A 142 3.93 -0.63 -3.84
N ALA A 143 4.65 0.46 -4.03
CA ALA A 143 4.26 1.55 -4.92
C ALA A 143 4.27 1.11 -6.38
N GLU A 144 5.30 0.38 -6.82
CA GLU A 144 5.40 -0.21 -8.16
C GLU A 144 4.22 -1.16 -8.45
N ASN A 145 3.75 -1.88 -7.43
CA ASN A 145 2.59 -2.76 -7.51
C ASN A 145 1.24 -2.04 -7.36
N GLY A 146 1.22 -0.71 -7.27
CA GLY A 146 0.00 0.11 -7.18
C GLY A 146 -0.67 0.13 -5.80
N ALA A 147 0.01 -0.36 -4.76
CA ALA A 147 -0.49 -0.36 -3.38
C ALA A 147 -0.24 0.96 -2.63
N VAL A 148 0.50 1.90 -3.23
CA VAL A 148 0.74 3.25 -2.71
C VAL A 148 0.17 4.26 -3.71
N GLU A 149 -0.65 5.19 -3.25
CA GLU A 149 -1.09 6.28 -4.12
C GLU A 149 0.09 7.21 -4.43
N LYS A 150 0.14 7.74 -5.65
CA LYS A 150 1.21 8.66 -6.08
C LYS A 150 1.41 9.83 -5.11
N LYS A 151 0.32 10.39 -4.58
CA LYS A 151 0.36 11.50 -3.63
C LYS A 151 1.09 11.10 -2.35
N ASP A 152 0.86 9.90 -1.85
CA ASP A 152 1.40 9.41 -0.58
C ASP A 152 2.89 9.08 -0.73
N LEU A 153 3.29 8.55 -1.89
CA LEU A 153 4.71 8.38 -2.22
C LEU A 153 5.44 9.73 -2.29
N LEU A 154 4.84 10.74 -2.95
CA LEU A 154 5.44 12.08 -3.01
C LEU A 154 5.58 12.69 -1.61
N THR A 155 4.54 12.60 -0.78
CA THR A 155 4.57 13.08 0.60
C THR A 155 5.67 12.37 1.41
N TYR A 156 5.81 11.05 1.25
CA TYR A 156 6.85 10.27 1.91
C TYR A 156 8.26 10.75 1.55
N LEU A 157 8.55 10.92 0.26
CA LEU A 157 9.85 11.42 -0.22
C LEU A 157 10.13 12.85 0.25
N GLU A 158 9.11 13.70 0.29
CA GLU A 158 9.27 15.07 0.76
C GLU A 158 9.54 15.14 2.28
N ILE A 159 8.89 14.28 3.07
CA ILE A 159 9.18 14.16 4.51
C ILE A 159 10.58 13.61 4.73
N GLU A 160 11.03 12.64 3.92
CA GLU A 160 12.39 12.11 3.97
C GLU A 160 13.43 13.20 3.76
N ASP A 161 13.28 14.00 2.70
CA ASP A 161 14.20 15.09 2.39
C ASP A 161 14.24 16.17 3.50
N LEU A 162 13.06 16.66 3.92
CA LEU A 162 12.94 17.64 5.00
C LEU A 162 13.56 17.14 6.30
N TYR A 163 13.31 15.88 6.65
CA TYR A 163 13.85 15.26 7.85
C TYR A 163 15.37 15.14 7.80
N LYS A 164 15.93 14.59 6.70
CA LYS A 164 17.38 14.42 6.55
C LYS A 164 18.11 15.76 6.53
N GLY A 165 17.52 16.77 5.89
CA GLY A 165 18.02 18.14 5.89
C GLY A 165 18.00 18.76 7.30
N TYR A 166 16.90 18.60 8.04
CA TYR A 166 16.81 19.09 9.42
C TYR A 166 17.86 18.44 10.33
N ILE A 167 17.98 17.11 10.33
CA ILE A 167 18.99 16.40 11.13
C ILE A 167 20.40 16.91 10.84
N SER A 168 20.75 17.08 9.55
CA SER A 168 22.06 17.59 9.14
C SER A 168 22.32 18.97 9.74
N ASN A 169 21.37 19.90 9.57
CA ASN A 169 21.52 21.28 10.03
C ASN A 169 21.55 21.35 11.55
N ARG A 170 20.67 20.62 12.22
CA ARG A 170 20.57 20.62 13.68
C ARG A 170 21.83 20.09 14.35
N ILE A 171 22.46 19.08 13.75
CA ILE A 171 23.75 18.53 14.23
C ILE A 171 24.92 19.48 13.90
N THR A 172 24.98 19.97 12.66
CA THR A 172 26.09 20.84 12.20
C THR A 172 26.14 22.14 12.99
N PHE A 173 24.96 22.73 13.22
CA PHE A 173 24.79 24.01 13.90
C PHE A 173 24.20 23.81 15.30
N PHE A 174 24.67 22.79 16.03
CA PHE A 174 24.09 22.38 17.31
C PHE A 174 24.10 23.48 18.38
N ASP A 175 25.05 24.41 18.31
CA ASP A 175 25.25 25.50 19.26
C ASP A 175 24.64 26.83 18.81
N ILE A 176 23.98 26.86 17.65
CA ILE A 176 23.46 28.11 17.03
C ILE A 176 22.45 28.83 17.93
N ASP A 177 21.69 28.09 18.74
CA ASP A 177 20.74 28.66 19.70
C ASP A 177 21.41 29.44 20.84
N LYS A 178 22.66 29.09 21.18
CA LYS A 178 23.45 29.72 22.25
C LYS A 178 24.43 30.76 21.70
N ASN A 179 24.95 30.54 20.49
CA ASN A 179 26.13 31.24 19.97
C ASN A 179 25.88 32.15 18.76
N ALA A 180 24.64 32.28 18.26
CA ALA A 180 24.34 33.22 17.18
C ALA A 180 24.58 34.69 17.59
N ARG A 181 25.49 35.36 16.89
CA ARG A 181 25.93 36.75 17.15
C ARG A 181 25.82 37.66 15.93
N THR A 182 25.96 37.11 14.72
CA THR A 182 25.81 37.88 13.47
C THR A 182 24.38 37.79 12.93
N ASN A 183 23.99 38.74 12.08
CA ASN A 183 22.69 38.69 11.40
C ASN A 183 22.52 37.38 10.60
N ASP A 184 23.56 36.96 9.89
CA ASP A 184 23.54 35.71 9.11
C ASP A 184 23.33 34.47 10.00
N GLN A 185 23.93 34.44 11.20
CA GLN A 185 23.71 33.34 12.16
C GLN A 185 22.29 33.36 12.73
N MET A 186 21.72 34.55 12.97
CA MET A 186 20.34 34.69 13.42
C MET A 186 19.35 34.27 12.32
N GLU A 187 19.64 34.58 11.06
CA GLU A 187 18.85 34.16 9.91
C GLU A 187 18.91 32.64 9.72
N LEU A 188 20.11 32.05 9.78
CA LEU A 188 20.27 30.60 9.70
C LEU A 188 19.51 29.89 10.83
N ARG A 189 19.59 30.40 12.06
CA ARG A 189 18.81 29.90 13.20
C ARG A 189 17.31 29.92 12.91
N ALA A 190 16.80 31.03 12.36
CA ALA A 190 15.39 31.16 12.02
C ALA A 190 14.97 30.19 10.91
N ILE A 191 15.83 29.95 9.91
CA ILE A 191 15.59 28.95 8.85
C ILE A 191 15.50 27.53 9.45
N ILE A 192 16.45 27.16 10.32
CA ILE A 192 16.45 25.84 10.97
C ILE A 192 15.18 25.65 11.81
N ALA A 193 14.79 26.66 12.57
CA ALA A 193 13.57 26.63 13.37
C ALA A 193 12.31 26.49 12.51
N ARG A 194 12.21 27.23 11.39
CA ARG A 194 11.09 27.13 10.45
C ARG A 194 11.01 25.74 9.83
N ASN A 195 12.12 25.22 9.31
CA ASN A 195 12.16 23.88 8.71
C ASN A 195 11.74 22.81 9.74
N ARG A 196 12.09 23.00 11.02
CA ARG A 196 11.67 22.10 12.10
C ARG A 196 10.17 22.13 12.34
N GLU A 197 9.57 23.32 12.34
CA GLU A 197 8.13 23.52 12.51
C GLU A 197 7.36 22.95 11.32
N ASP A 198 7.79 23.24 10.09
CA ASP A 198 7.20 22.69 8.87
C ASP A 198 7.24 21.16 8.87
N LEU A 199 8.39 20.57 9.21
CA LEU A 199 8.54 19.12 9.38
C LEU A 199 7.62 18.58 10.48
N ARG A 200 7.48 19.29 11.61
CA ARG A 200 6.62 18.86 12.72
C ARG A 200 5.16 18.78 12.28
N ASN A 201 4.67 19.87 11.71
CA ASN A 201 3.29 20.01 11.29
C ASN A 201 2.95 18.92 10.28
N LYS A 202 3.83 18.70 9.31
CA LYS A 202 3.64 17.68 8.28
C LYS A 202 3.64 16.26 8.83
N LEU A 203 4.56 15.94 9.75
CA LEU A 203 4.58 14.65 10.43
C LEU A 203 3.30 14.43 11.24
N ASP A 204 2.86 15.42 12.01
CA ASP A 204 1.68 15.30 12.87
C ASP A 204 0.39 15.17 12.02
N GLU A 205 0.26 15.94 10.94
CA GLU A 205 -0.85 15.83 9.98
C GLU A 205 -0.93 14.43 9.35
N GLU A 206 0.19 13.93 8.83
CA GLU A 206 0.24 12.63 8.16
C GLU A 206 0.07 11.45 9.13
N ILE A 207 0.62 11.54 10.34
CA ILE A 207 0.39 10.54 11.39
C ILE A 207 -1.09 10.49 11.77
N GLN A 208 -1.74 11.64 12.00
CA GLN A 208 -3.16 11.70 12.33
C GLN A 208 -4.03 11.17 11.19
N ARG A 209 -3.69 11.51 9.95
CA ARG A 209 -4.38 11.00 8.76
C ARG A 209 -4.29 9.47 8.69
N LEU A 210 -3.10 8.91 8.88
CA LEU A 210 -2.88 7.46 8.86
C LEU A 210 -3.50 6.75 10.07
N ASP A 211 -3.52 7.36 11.26
CA ASP A 211 -4.20 6.80 12.43
C ASP A 211 -5.71 6.68 12.19
N ARG A 212 -6.34 7.64 11.47
CA ARG A 212 -7.75 7.56 11.07
C ARG A 212 -7.99 6.46 10.04
N ILE A 213 -7.10 6.30 9.06
CA ILE A 213 -7.20 5.25 8.04
C ILE A 213 -7.07 3.87 8.67
N ILE A 214 -6.04 3.66 9.49
CA ILE A 214 -5.76 2.37 10.12
C ILE A 214 -6.78 2.05 11.23
N GLY A 215 -7.20 3.05 12.00
CA GLY A 215 -8.16 2.89 13.09
C GLY A 215 -9.62 2.80 12.65
N GLY A 216 -9.94 3.26 11.44
CA GLY A 216 -11.29 3.25 10.86
C GLY A 216 -11.73 1.89 10.28
N ASP A 217 -10.83 0.92 10.18
CA ASP A 217 -11.12 -0.46 9.75
C ASP A 217 -11.62 -1.36 10.91
N LYS A 218 -12.31 -0.78 11.90
CA LYS A 218 -12.94 -1.50 13.03
C LYS A 218 -14.46 -1.38 13.03
#